data_AF-A0A505H4B1-F1
#
_entry.id   AF-A0A505H4B1-F1
#
_cell.length_a   1.000
_cell.length_b   1.000
_cell.length_c   1.000
_cell.angle_alpha   90.00
_cell.angle_beta   90.00
_cell.angle_gamma   90.00
#
_symmetry.space_group_name_H-M   'P 1'
#
loop_
_entity.id
_entity.type
_entity.pdbx_description
1 polymer ?
#
loop_
_entity_poly.entity_id
_entity_poly.type
_entity_poly.pdbx_seq_one_letter_code
_entity_poly.pdbx_strand_id
1 'polypeptide(L)'
;MVTSTMWRMRDTDNRDDDGGPYEIVNYPTEIAEYVDGPVRSDLTFHADSAELNRLVTACTNSDLTTAQNLGPQFSIYIDLFTDEEPITTGDAP
;
A
#
# COMPACT_ATOMS: atom_id res chain seq x y z
N MET A 1 -14.17 -18.66 -2.06
CA MET A 1 -13.29 -17.95 -3.00
C MET A 1 -12.82 -16.71 -2.27
N VAL A 2 -11.57 -16.67 -1.82
CA VAL A 2 -10.98 -15.40 -1.38
C VAL A 2 -10.61 -14.67 -2.66
N THR A 3 -11.39 -13.65 -3.02
CA THR A 3 -10.95 -12.68 -4.03
C THR A 3 -9.77 -11.97 -3.39
N SER A 4 -8.55 -12.40 -3.72
CA SER A 4 -7.35 -11.80 -3.16
C SER A 4 -7.19 -10.40 -3.74
N THR A 5 -7.80 -9.44 -3.06
CA THR A 5 -7.80 -8.04 -3.44
C THR A 5 -6.40 -7.49 -3.30
N MET A 6 -5.78 -7.13 -4.42
CA MET A 6 -4.48 -6.46 -4.41
C MET A 6 -4.68 -4.98 -4.12
N TRP A 7 -3.71 -4.38 -3.45
CA TRP A 7 -3.65 -2.96 -3.22
C TRP A 7 -2.41 -2.40 -3.91
N ARG A 8 -2.49 -1.14 -4.31
CA ARG A 8 -1.34 -0.34 -4.73
C ARG A 8 -0.91 0.50 -3.53
N MET A 9 0.36 0.44 -3.19
CA MET A 9 0.98 1.30 -2.19
C MET A 9 2.02 2.19 -2.87
N ARG A 10 2.01 3.48 -2.54
CA ARG A 10 2.99 4.48 -2.97
C ARG A 10 3.61 5.14 -1.75
N ASP A 11 4.92 5.03 -1.64
CA ASP A 11 5.74 5.67 -0.63
C ASP A 11 6.43 6.88 -1.28
N THR A 12 6.04 8.08 -0.84
CA THR A 12 6.56 9.33 -1.39
C THR A 12 7.81 9.83 -0.69
N ASP A 13 8.20 9.22 0.42
CA ASP A 13 9.45 9.53 1.13
C ASP A 13 10.59 8.67 0.56
N ASN A 14 10.32 7.39 0.30
CA ASN A 14 11.27 6.50 -0.33
C ASN A 14 11.36 6.72 -1.85
N ARG A 15 12.55 6.45 -2.42
CA ARG A 15 12.82 6.62 -3.86
C ARG A 15 13.14 5.29 -4.53
N ASP A 16 12.53 5.04 -5.67
CA ASP A 16 12.92 3.94 -6.57
C ASP A 16 14.21 4.28 -7.35
N ASP A 17 14.70 3.32 -8.15
CA ASP A 17 15.95 3.44 -8.90
C ASP A 17 15.92 4.57 -9.96
N ASP A 18 14.74 4.91 -10.47
CA ASP A 18 14.51 6.03 -11.39
C ASP A 18 14.37 7.37 -10.66
N GLY A 19 14.44 7.38 -9.32
CA GLY A 19 14.26 8.57 -8.49
C GLY A 19 12.81 9.00 -8.34
N GLY A 20 11.85 8.15 -8.73
CA GLY A 20 10.43 8.32 -8.46
C GLY A 20 10.07 7.88 -7.04
N PRO A 21 8.82 8.12 -6.59
CA PRO A 21 8.33 7.55 -5.35
C PRO A 21 8.21 6.03 -5.48
N TYR A 22 8.63 5.29 -4.46
CA TYR A 22 8.57 3.84 -4.48
C TYR A 22 7.11 3.35 -4.53
N GLU A 23 6.78 2.52 -5.52
CA GLU A 23 5.42 1.97 -5.70
C GLU A 23 5.44 0.45 -5.79
N ILE A 24 4.50 -0.20 -5.09
CA ILE A 24 4.27 -1.64 -5.17
C ILE A 24 2.79 -1.95 -5.33
N VAL A 25 2.48 -3.01 -6.08
CA VAL A 25 1.16 -3.61 -6.14
C VAL A 25 1.27 -5.01 -5.57
N ASN A 26 0.64 -5.26 -4.44
CA ASN A 26 0.71 -6.55 -3.77
C ASN A 26 -0.50 -6.78 -2.85
N TYR A 27 -0.52 -7.93 -2.18
CA TYR A 27 -1.53 -8.22 -1.17
C TYR A 27 -1.39 -7.32 0.06
N PRO A 28 -2.48 -7.04 0.78
CA PRO A 28 -2.46 -6.18 1.96
C PRO A 28 -1.45 -6.62 3.03
N THR A 29 -1.24 -7.93 3.18
CA THR A 29 -0.25 -8.50 4.11
C THR A 29 1.19 -8.18 3.73
N GLU A 30 1.51 -8.21 2.44
CA GLU A 30 2.87 -7.91 1.94
C GLU A 30 3.15 -6.40 2.03
N ILE A 31 2.12 -5.57 1.80
CA ILE A 31 2.20 -4.13 2.08
C ILE A 31 2.40 -3.90 3.57
N ALA A 32 1.76 -4.68 4.45
CA ALA A 32 1.98 -4.59 5.89
C ALA A 32 3.44 -4.89 6.25
N GLU A 33 4.07 -5.88 5.62
CA GLU A 33 5.50 -6.19 5.83
C GLU A 33 6.42 -5.05 5.38
N TYR A 34 6.10 -4.39 4.27
CA TYR A 34 6.83 -3.17 3.85
C TYR A 34 6.65 -2.03 4.86
N VAL A 35 5.43 -1.80 5.36
CA VAL A 35 5.21 -0.75 6.36
C VAL A 35 5.91 -1.08 7.70
N ASP A 36 5.89 -2.34 8.11
CA ASP A 36 6.48 -2.81 9.38
C ASP A 36 8.01 -2.83 9.36
N GLY A 37 8.61 -3.05 8.18
CA GLY A 37 10.06 -3.12 7.97
C GLY A 37 10.67 -1.79 7.51
N PRO A 38 10.78 -1.54 6.19
CA PRO A 38 11.48 -0.37 5.65
C PRO A 38 10.91 0.96 6.14
N VAL A 39 9.58 1.14 6.13
CA VAL A 39 8.97 2.42 6.58
C VAL A 39 9.23 2.65 8.07
N ARG A 40 9.03 1.63 8.92
CA ARG A 40 9.33 1.74 10.36
C ARG A 40 10.80 2.04 10.63
N SER A 41 11.71 1.42 9.88
CA SER A 41 13.15 1.66 10.04
C SER A 41 13.53 3.09 9.66
N ASP A 42 12.91 3.65 8.63
CA ASP A 42 13.19 5.02 8.20
C ASP A 42 12.66 6.05 9.22
N LEU A 43 11.47 5.79 9.75
CA LEU A 43 10.83 6.57 10.81
C LEU A 43 11.47 6.35 12.19
N THR A 44 12.78 6.08 12.32
CA THR A 44 13.44 5.71 13.61
C THR A 44 13.07 6.63 14.81
N PHE A 45 12.71 7.90 14.58
CA PHE A 45 12.23 8.82 15.63
C PHE A 45 10.72 8.70 15.98
N HIS A 46 9.91 8.08 15.11
CA HIS A 46 8.46 7.85 15.20
C HIS A 46 8.06 6.36 15.09
N ALA A 47 9.04 5.45 15.07
CA ALA A 47 8.88 4.01 14.81
C ALA A 47 7.96 3.29 15.81
N ASP A 48 7.90 3.77 17.05
CA ASP A 48 7.01 3.27 18.12
C ASP A 48 5.66 4.01 18.19
N SER A 49 5.29 4.78 17.15
CA SER A 49 4.01 5.48 17.15
C SER A 49 2.84 4.47 17.13
N ALA A 50 1.86 4.70 18.00
CA ALA A 50 0.62 3.91 18.02
C ALA A 50 -0.11 3.96 16.67
N GLU A 51 0.06 5.04 15.92
CA GLU A 51 -0.53 5.22 14.58
C GLU A 51 0.14 4.32 13.53
N LEU A 52 1.47 4.13 13.55
CA LEU A 52 2.15 3.20 12.64
C LEU A 52 1.72 1.75 12.91
N ASN A 53 1.62 1.35 14.18
CA ASN A 53 1.11 0.03 14.54
C ASN A 53 -0.35 -0.18 14.10
N ARG A 54 -1.18 0.87 14.14
CA ARG A 54 -2.54 0.83 13.62
C ARG A 54 -2.58 0.71 12.10
N LEU A 55 -1.68 1.38 11.38
CA LEU A 55 -1.54 1.25 9.93
C LEU A 55 -1.14 -0.18 9.54
N VAL A 56 -0.10 -0.74 10.17
CA VAL A 56 0.30 -2.15 9.94
C VAL A 56 -0.86 -3.10 10.21
N THR A 57 -1.59 -2.91 11.32
CA THR A 57 -2.74 -3.74 11.66
C THR A 57 -3.88 -3.60 10.65
N ALA A 58 -4.12 -2.39 10.12
CA ALA A 58 -5.13 -2.16 9.09
C ALA A 58 -4.77 -2.90 7.79
N CYS A 59 -3.50 -2.84 7.36
CA CYS A 59 -3.02 -3.59 6.20
C CYS A 59 -3.16 -5.11 6.40
N THR A 60 -2.72 -5.64 7.54
CA THR A 60 -2.85 -7.07 7.86
C THR A 60 -4.30 -7.55 7.88
N ASN A 61 -5.23 -6.74 8.38
CA ASN A 61 -6.66 -7.07 8.40
C ASN A 61 -7.40 -6.74 7.09
N SER A 62 -6.70 -6.29 6.05
CA SER A 62 -7.29 -5.82 4.80
C SER A 62 -8.34 -4.70 4.97
N ASP A 63 -8.15 -3.85 5.99
CA ASP A 63 -9.02 -2.71 6.29
C ASP A 63 -8.57 -1.45 5.52
N LEU A 64 -8.90 -1.42 4.22
CA LEU A 64 -8.45 -0.39 3.28
C LEU A 64 -8.79 1.03 3.75
N THR A 65 -9.99 1.25 4.28
CA THR A 65 -10.44 2.57 4.74
C THR A 65 -9.52 3.13 5.82
N THR A 66 -9.14 2.31 6.81
CA THR A 66 -8.23 2.76 7.86
C THR A 66 -6.83 2.97 7.32
N ALA A 67 -6.36 2.09 6.43
CA ALA A 67 -5.05 2.23 5.79
C ALA A 67 -4.95 3.53 4.97
N GLN A 68 -5.99 3.89 4.22
CA GLN A 68 -6.10 5.14 3.47
C GLN A 68 -6.11 6.39 4.36
N ASN A 69 -6.74 6.30 5.53
CA ASN A 69 -6.80 7.41 6.47
C ASN A 69 -5.47 7.65 7.21
N LEU A 70 -4.77 6.57 7.58
CA LEU A 70 -3.53 6.66 8.36
C LEU A 70 -2.28 6.81 7.48
N GLY A 71 -2.24 6.18 6.31
CA GLY A 71 -1.08 6.18 5.41
C GLY A 71 -0.48 7.57 5.15
N PRO A 72 -1.28 8.61 4.81
CA PRO A 72 -0.75 9.92 4.48
C PRO A 72 0.03 10.61 5.61
N GLN A 73 -0.15 10.20 6.86
CA GLN A 73 0.65 10.68 7.99
C GLN A 73 2.12 10.24 7.89
N PHE A 74 2.38 9.16 7.16
CA PHE A 74 3.68 8.54 6.95
C PHE A 74 4.16 8.66 5.49
N SER A 75 3.59 9.58 4.71
CA SER A 75 3.90 9.73 3.27
C SER A 75 3.57 8.48 2.42
N ILE A 76 2.72 7.59 2.95
CA ILE A 76 2.26 6.35 2.30
C ILE A 76 0.83 6.53 1.78
N TYR A 77 0.58 6.21 0.52
CA TYR A 77 -0.75 6.24 -0.09
C TYR A 77 -1.13 4.83 -0.53
N ILE A 78 -2.31 4.37 -0.14
CA ILE A 78 -2.78 3.00 -0.40
C ILE A 78 -4.12 3.08 -1.12
N ASP A 79 -4.25 2.37 -2.23
CA ASP A 79 -5.47 2.31 -3.01
C ASP A 79 -5.80 0.88 -3.39
N LEU A 80 -7.08 0.63 -3.64
CA LEU A 80 -7.53 -0.62 -4.22
C LEU A 80 -6.91 -0.77 -5.61
N PHE A 81 -6.16 -1.85 -5.84
CA PHE A 81 -5.70 -2.16 -7.19
C PHE A 81 -6.76 -3.01 -7.88
N THR A 82 -7.48 -2.38 -8.80
CA THR A 82 -8.31 -3.07 -9.77
C THR A 82 -7.49 -3.22 -11.04
N ASP A 83 -7.16 -4.46 -11.38
CA ASP A 83 -6.71 -4.81 -12.73
C ASP A 83 -7.93 -4.65 -13.66
N GLU A 84 -8.30 -3.40 -13.95
CA GLU A 84 -9.21 -3.11 -15.04
C GLU A 84 -8.40 -3.29 -16.32
N GLU A 85 -8.26 -4.53 -16.79
CA GLU A 85 -8.03 -4.73 -18.22
C GLU A 85 -9.10 -3.91 -18.94
N PRO A 86 -8.75 -2.99 -19.86
CA PRO A 86 -9.76 -2.40 -20.71
C PRO A 86 -10.40 -3.58 -21.42
N ILE A 87 -11.69 -3.83 -21.18
CA ILE A 87 -12.48 -4.70 -22.03
C ILE A 87 -12.39 -4.13 -23.44
N THR A 88 -11.42 -4.60 -24.23
CA THR A 88 -11.47 -4.44 -25.68
C THR A 88 -12.65 -5.32 -26.08
N THR A 89 -13.84 -4.74 -26.08
CA THR A 89 -14.97 -5.27 -26.81
C THR A 89 -14.49 -5.34 -28.25
N GLY A 90 -13.94 -6.50 -28.62
CA GLY A 90 -13.65 -6.87 -29.99
C GLY A 90 -14.97 -6.83 -30.70
N ASP A 91 -15.24 -5.71 -31.35
CA ASP A 91 -16.25 -5.62 -32.38
C ASP A 91 -15.77 -6.52 -33.52
N ALA A 92 -16.33 -7.73 -33.54
CA ALA A 92 -16.35 -8.62 -34.68
C ALA A 92 -17.76 -9.20 -34.74
N PRO A 93 -18.37 -9.44 -35.91
CA PRO A 93 -17.89 -9.29 -37.29
C PRO A 93 -18.54 -8.16 -38.11
#